data_AF-A0A078GPK9-F1
#
_entry.id   AF-A0A078GPK9-F1
#
_cell.length_a   1.000
_cell.length_b   1.000
_cell.length_c   1.000
_cell.angle_alpha   90.00
_cell.angle_beta   90.00
_cell.angle_gamma   90.00
#
_symmetry.space_group_name_H-M   'P 1'
#
loop_
_entity.id
_entity.type
_entity.pdbx_description
1 polymer ?
#
loop_
_entity_poly.entity_id
_entity_poly.type
_entity_poly.pdbx_seq_one_letter_code
_entity_poly.pdbx_strand_id
1 'polypeptide(L)'
;MATVAAVTPPAKRRRTDGGKEIAIIEGLPDHVSEICLSLVCSPSLLAAVCTRWRRLVYSPEFPPFPSLYALFVDSNSDPARVNPAIRFMCFDPVSSKWDPLPPPPPDPPLHRILYRHPSYISFNFPIQCVSAAGKLVLIAASNREFSPAMSHPLIFDPVSSTWTSGPPLESPRRWCATGACGGVVYVASGLGSQFSPIVARSIEKLDLTDHDRSNWQKLREMRDSRFSREAIDAVGWRRKLLMVNVKGGAIKEGAIYDVVSDDWEAMPEEMAAGWRGPVAAMEEETLYSVDERNGTVRIYNEEEREWREVTVVEGGEQMLKGAQQVTAFAGKLCVVNVDGSIVVVDVMAEPAKIWTVENPEGLEPVSVHVLPRMSRPDII
;
A
#
# COMPACT_ATOMS: atom_id res chain seq x y z
N MET A 1 21.36 -26.85 -43.90
CA MET A 1 22.60 -26.87 -43.08
C MET A 1 22.87 -25.43 -42.68
N ALA A 2 22.89 -24.98 -41.43
CA ALA A 2 22.95 -25.65 -40.13
C ALA A 2 22.12 -24.83 -39.11
N THR A 3 21.47 -25.55 -38.19
CA THR A 3 20.71 -25.03 -37.05
C THR A 3 21.67 -24.63 -35.93
N VAL A 4 21.56 -23.39 -35.42
CA VAL A 4 22.26 -22.94 -34.20
C VAL A 4 21.34 -23.22 -33.01
N ALA A 5 21.72 -24.20 -32.20
CA ALA A 5 21.02 -24.56 -30.96
C ALA A 5 21.30 -23.51 -29.87
N ALA A 6 20.24 -23.03 -29.22
CA ALA A 6 20.33 -22.14 -28.05
C ALA A 6 20.87 -22.93 -26.85
N VAL A 7 21.97 -22.44 -26.28
CA VAL A 7 22.60 -22.99 -25.07
C VAL A 7 21.88 -22.43 -23.86
N THR A 8 21.21 -23.29 -23.11
CA THR A 8 20.65 -22.99 -21.78
C THR A 8 21.77 -22.70 -20.77
N PRO A 9 21.59 -21.74 -19.84
CA PRO A 9 22.60 -21.44 -18.84
C PRO A 9 22.68 -22.59 -17.80
N PRO A 10 23.87 -22.86 -17.23
CA PRO A 10 24.03 -23.98 -16.31
C PRO A 10 23.33 -23.69 -15.00
N ALA A 11 22.51 -24.65 -14.54
CA ALA A 11 21.97 -24.68 -13.19
C ALA A 11 23.12 -24.53 -12.17
N LYS A 12 23.05 -23.51 -11.32
CA LYS A 12 24.01 -23.31 -10.23
C LYS A 12 24.00 -24.54 -9.33
N ARG A 13 25.08 -25.35 -9.41
CA ARG A 13 25.35 -26.46 -8.49
C ARG A 13 25.35 -25.94 -7.05
N ARG A 14 24.38 -26.41 -6.25
CA ARG A 14 24.44 -26.36 -4.78
C ARG A 14 25.80 -26.92 -4.33
N ARG A 15 26.47 -26.23 -3.42
CA ARG A 15 27.64 -26.76 -2.71
C ARG A 15 27.18 -27.97 -1.89
N THR A 16 27.47 -29.17 -2.39
CA THR A 16 27.31 -30.43 -1.67
C THR A 16 28.51 -30.61 -0.74
N ASP A 17 28.34 -30.25 0.52
CA ASP A 17 29.23 -30.73 1.58
C ASP A 17 28.68 -32.09 2.05
N GLY A 18 29.44 -33.16 1.82
CA GLY A 18 29.21 -34.49 2.40
C GLY A 18 27.79 -35.10 2.35
N GLY A 19 27.27 -35.43 1.18
CA GLY A 19 26.47 -36.65 0.94
C GLY A 19 25.17 -36.93 1.71
N LYS A 20 24.66 -36.03 2.57
CA LYS A 20 23.30 -36.10 3.11
C LYS A 20 22.62 -34.77 2.84
N GLU A 21 21.59 -34.78 1.98
CA GLU A 21 20.53 -33.79 2.11
C GLU A 21 19.98 -33.96 3.52
N ILE A 22 20.42 -33.09 4.43
CA ILE A 22 19.81 -32.98 5.75
C ILE A 22 18.33 -32.68 5.46
N ALA A 23 17.37 -33.28 6.15
CA ALA A 23 15.94 -32.99 5.93
C ALA A 23 15.51 -31.70 6.66
N ILE A 24 14.49 -30.96 6.16
CA ILE A 24 13.94 -29.79 6.88
C ILE A 24 13.39 -30.19 8.25
N ILE A 25 12.64 -31.31 8.28
CA ILE A 25 12.25 -32.03 9.48
C ILE A 25 12.78 -33.46 9.32
N GLU A 26 13.50 -33.97 10.32
CA GLU A 26 14.02 -35.33 10.26
C GLU A 26 12.88 -36.35 10.09
N GLY A 27 13.03 -37.24 9.11
CA GLY A 27 12.04 -38.29 8.82
C GLY A 27 10.89 -37.87 7.90
N LEU A 28 10.83 -36.60 7.45
CA LEU A 28 9.83 -36.12 6.49
C LEU A 28 10.48 -35.66 5.18
N PRO A 29 9.83 -35.87 4.03
CA PRO A 29 10.20 -35.18 2.80
C PRO A 29 10.10 -33.67 2.95
N ASP A 30 10.93 -32.92 2.21
CA ASP A 30 10.98 -31.45 2.31
C ASP A 30 9.62 -30.80 2.00
N HIS A 31 8.91 -31.23 0.95
CA HIS A 31 7.58 -30.70 0.62
C HIS A 31 6.54 -30.90 1.73
N VAL A 32 6.56 -32.04 2.44
CA VAL A 32 5.65 -32.28 3.58
C VAL A 32 6.06 -31.40 4.76
N SER A 33 7.36 -31.27 4.98
CA SER A 33 7.92 -30.42 6.04
C SER A 33 7.51 -28.97 5.84
N GLU A 34 7.57 -28.46 4.61
CA GLU A 34 7.16 -27.10 4.25
C GLU A 34 5.67 -26.85 4.54
N ILE A 35 4.80 -27.80 4.16
CA ILE A 35 3.37 -27.73 4.47
C ILE A 35 3.16 -27.71 5.98
N CYS A 36 3.79 -28.63 6.73
CA CYS A 36 3.67 -28.66 8.19
C CYS A 36 4.12 -27.36 8.86
N LEU A 37 5.24 -26.78 8.41
CA LEU A 37 5.75 -25.53 8.96
C LEU A 37 4.87 -24.34 8.56
N SER A 38 4.27 -24.33 7.36
CA SER A 38 3.36 -23.26 6.94
C SER A 38 2.08 -23.18 7.76
N LEU A 39 1.67 -24.27 8.41
CA LEU A 39 0.50 -24.32 9.29
C LEU A 39 0.76 -23.68 10.67
N VAL A 40 2.02 -23.37 11.00
CA VAL A 40 2.36 -22.69 12.25
C VAL A 40 2.11 -21.20 12.09
N CYS A 41 1.09 -20.67 12.79
CA CYS A 41 0.63 -19.28 12.69
C CYS A 41 1.63 -18.21 13.20
N SER A 42 2.86 -18.60 13.58
CA SER A 42 3.87 -17.69 14.12
C SER A 42 5.22 -17.85 13.41
N PRO A 43 5.47 -17.08 12.35
CA PRO A 43 6.73 -17.10 11.61
C PRO A 43 7.95 -16.76 12.49
N SER A 44 7.77 -15.94 13.53
CA SER A 44 8.83 -15.59 14.47
C SER A 44 9.27 -16.79 15.32
N LEU A 45 8.33 -17.64 15.76
CA LEU A 45 8.66 -18.89 16.45
C LEU A 45 9.43 -19.84 15.53
N LEU A 46 8.98 -20.00 14.27
CA LEU A 46 9.67 -20.84 13.29
C LEU A 46 11.11 -20.39 13.06
N ALA A 47 11.32 -19.09 12.88
CA ALA A 47 12.63 -18.50 12.64
C ALA A 47 13.57 -18.57 13.86
N ALA A 48 13.03 -18.79 15.07
CA ALA A 48 13.81 -18.94 16.29
C ALA A 48 14.37 -20.36 16.48
N VAL A 49 13.73 -21.39 15.89
CA VAL A 49 14.11 -22.80 16.12
C VAL A 49 15.48 -23.13 15.54
N CYS A 50 15.69 -22.89 14.25
CA CYS A 50 16.98 -23.13 13.61
C CYS A 50 17.20 -22.22 12.39
N THR A 51 18.46 -22.11 11.94
CA THR A 51 18.84 -21.28 10.78
C THR A 51 18.15 -21.74 9.49
N ARG A 52 17.88 -23.04 9.35
CA ARG A 52 17.25 -23.59 8.16
C ARG A 52 15.76 -23.25 8.07
N TRP A 53 15.04 -23.33 9.18
CA TRP A 53 13.64 -22.89 9.23
C TRP A 53 13.53 -21.39 9.02
N ARG A 54 14.47 -20.61 9.58
CA ARG A 54 14.59 -19.18 9.26
C ARG A 54 14.78 -18.92 7.77
N ARG A 55 15.67 -19.65 7.08
CA ARG A 55 15.85 -19.54 5.63
C ARG A 55 14.59 -19.90 4.86
N LEU A 56 13.89 -20.95 5.29
CA LEU A 56 12.63 -21.36 4.68
C LEU A 56 11.58 -20.23 4.79
N VAL A 57 11.45 -19.58 5.94
CA VAL A 57 10.51 -18.46 6.15
C VAL A 57 10.72 -17.30 5.16
N TYR A 58 11.95 -17.11 4.65
CA TYR A 58 12.29 -16.10 3.63
C TYR A 58 12.26 -16.61 2.18
N SER A 59 12.00 -17.90 1.98
CA SER A 59 11.87 -18.52 0.68
C SER A 59 10.61 -18.02 -0.05
N PRO A 60 10.65 -17.90 -1.39
CA PRO A 60 9.43 -17.68 -2.18
C PRO A 60 8.47 -18.87 -2.10
N GLU A 61 8.95 -20.07 -1.80
CA GLU A 61 8.12 -21.28 -1.67
C GLU A 61 7.32 -21.32 -0.36
N PHE A 62 7.76 -20.60 0.67
CA PHE A 62 7.03 -20.54 1.95
C PHE A 62 5.90 -19.52 1.84
N PRO A 63 4.65 -19.87 2.23
CA PRO A 63 3.52 -18.96 2.15
C PRO A 63 3.84 -17.61 2.80
N PRO A 64 3.69 -16.50 2.08
CA PRO A 64 4.01 -15.20 2.64
C PRO A 64 2.98 -14.84 3.72
N PHE A 65 3.47 -14.28 4.81
CA PHE A 65 2.67 -13.67 5.87
C PHE A 65 2.65 -12.15 5.69
N PRO A 66 1.71 -11.41 6.29
CA PRO A 66 1.62 -9.97 6.13
C PRO A 66 2.84 -9.24 6.71
N SER A 67 3.24 -8.16 6.04
CA SER A 67 4.37 -7.31 6.38
C SER A 67 4.00 -5.85 6.10
N LEU A 68 4.54 -4.92 6.87
CA LEU A 68 4.33 -3.50 6.59
C LEU A 68 5.31 -3.03 5.51
N TYR A 69 4.78 -2.24 4.58
CA TYR A 69 5.55 -1.51 3.59
C TYR A 69 5.25 -0.05 3.79
N ALA A 70 6.28 0.78 3.76
CA ALA A 70 6.12 2.22 3.89
C ALA A 70 6.95 2.97 2.86
N LEU A 71 6.37 4.06 2.38
CA LEU A 71 7.08 5.10 1.65
C LEU A 71 7.56 6.12 2.67
N PHE A 72 8.87 6.29 2.74
CA PHE A 72 9.54 7.27 3.57
C PHE A 72 10.12 8.41 2.74
N VAL A 73 10.26 9.57 3.37
CA VAL A 73 11.02 10.70 2.86
C VAL A 73 12.10 11.09 3.86
N ASP A 74 13.23 11.58 3.38
CA ASP A 74 14.31 12.08 4.23
C ASP A 74 13.87 13.33 4.99
N SER A 75 13.85 13.25 6.32
CA SER A 75 13.45 14.36 7.21
C SER A 75 14.47 15.51 7.21
N ASN A 76 15.73 15.23 6.88
CA ASN A 76 16.86 16.16 6.94
C ASN A 76 17.16 16.86 5.60
N SER A 77 16.38 16.58 4.54
CA SER A 77 16.58 17.25 3.26
C SER A 77 16.28 18.74 3.39
N ASP A 78 17.27 19.59 3.12
CA ASP A 78 17.08 21.05 3.07
C ASP A 78 15.96 21.38 2.08
N PRO A 79 14.81 21.91 2.54
CA PRO A 79 13.68 22.21 1.68
C PRO A 79 14.03 23.24 0.60
N ALA A 80 15.10 24.01 0.77
CA ALA A 80 15.58 25.01 -0.19
C ALA A 80 16.49 24.45 -1.28
N ARG A 81 17.05 23.23 -1.14
CA ARG A 81 18.13 22.76 -2.02
C ARG A 81 17.91 21.39 -2.65
N VAL A 82 17.14 20.48 -2.05
CA VAL A 82 16.99 19.11 -2.55
C VAL A 82 15.55 18.62 -2.37
N ASN A 83 15.02 17.89 -3.37
CA ASN A 83 13.77 17.16 -3.24
C ASN A 83 14.05 15.93 -2.34
N PRO A 84 13.35 15.72 -1.21
CA PRO A 84 13.67 14.61 -0.30
C PRO A 84 13.78 13.29 -1.06
N ALA A 85 14.81 12.51 -0.75
CA ALA A 85 14.96 11.20 -1.33
C ALA A 85 13.82 10.30 -0.82
N ILE A 86 12.99 9.82 -1.74
CA ILE A 86 11.95 8.83 -1.43
C ILE A 86 12.62 7.48 -1.25
N ARG A 87 12.24 6.77 -0.19
CA ARG A 87 12.70 5.42 0.10
C ARG A 87 11.50 4.51 0.34
N PHE A 88 11.50 3.36 -0.31
CA PHE A 88 10.56 2.31 0.00
C PHE A 88 11.20 1.33 0.96
N MET A 89 10.52 1.01 2.05
CA MET A 89 11.02 0.06 3.05
C MET A 89 9.95 -0.96 3.42
N CYS A 90 10.41 -2.15 3.80
CA CYS A 90 9.60 -3.26 4.30
C CYS A 90 9.99 -3.50 5.76
N PHE A 91 9.02 -3.50 6.67
CA PHE A 91 9.23 -3.91 8.05
C PHE A 91 9.15 -5.43 8.13
N ASP A 92 10.23 -6.07 8.54
CA ASP A 92 10.28 -7.50 8.80
C ASP A 92 9.79 -7.80 10.23
N PRO A 93 8.62 -8.44 10.41
CA PRO A 93 8.07 -8.72 11.73
C PRO A 93 8.82 -9.83 12.48
N VAL A 94 9.73 -10.56 11.83
CA VAL A 94 10.54 -11.59 12.50
C VAL A 94 11.75 -10.96 13.20
N SER A 95 12.43 -10.02 12.54
CA SER A 95 13.58 -9.31 13.12
C SER A 95 13.24 -7.96 13.75
N SER A 96 12.01 -7.48 13.57
CA SER A 96 11.54 -6.14 13.97
C SER A 96 12.40 -5.01 13.40
N LYS A 97 12.76 -5.11 12.11
CA LYS A 97 13.61 -4.13 11.43
C LYS A 97 13.03 -3.70 10.11
N TRP A 98 13.34 -2.48 9.71
CA TRP A 98 13.06 -1.96 8.38
C TRP A 98 14.21 -2.29 7.42
N ASP A 99 13.88 -2.96 6.33
CA ASP A 99 14.78 -3.27 5.24
C ASP A 99 14.40 -2.44 3.99
N PRO A 100 15.37 -1.89 3.23
CA PRO A 100 15.07 -1.18 2.01
C PRO A 100 14.57 -2.15 0.92
N LEU A 101 13.61 -1.69 0.11
CA LEU A 101 13.26 -2.40 -1.12
C LEU A 101 14.42 -2.33 -2.12
N PRO A 102 14.52 -3.28 -3.06
CA PRO A 102 15.45 -3.17 -4.18
C PRO A 102 15.21 -1.86 -4.95
N PRO A 103 16.24 -1.28 -5.59
CA PRO A 103 16.10 -0.02 -6.31
C PRO A 103 15.11 -0.19 -7.47
N PRO A 104 14.17 0.76 -7.67
CA PRO A 104 13.29 0.73 -8.83
C PRO A 104 14.05 1.03 -10.13
N PRO A 105 13.41 0.81 -11.29
CA PRO A 105 13.98 1.16 -12.59
C PRO A 105 14.39 2.64 -12.65
N PRO A 106 15.44 2.98 -13.41
CA PRO A 106 15.95 4.34 -13.49
C PRO A 106 15.00 5.35 -14.17
N ASP A 107 13.97 4.89 -14.89
CA ASP A 107 12.98 5.72 -15.57
C ASP A 107 11.55 5.25 -15.25
N PRO A 108 10.64 6.12 -14.76
CA PRO A 108 10.90 7.51 -14.35
C PRO A 108 11.76 7.56 -13.08
N PRO A 109 12.75 8.45 -13.01
CA PRO A 109 13.60 8.51 -11.84
C PRO A 109 12.84 9.11 -10.65
N LEU A 110 12.85 8.42 -9.51
CA LEU A 110 12.16 8.84 -8.28
C LEU A 110 12.51 10.27 -7.83
N HIS A 111 13.71 10.77 -8.17
CA HIS A 111 14.12 12.13 -7.81
C HIS A 111 13.26 13.24 -8.46
N ARG A 112 12.47 12.91 -9.49
CA ARG A 112 11.50 13.83 -10.11
C ARG A 112 10.26 14.05 -9.25
N ILE A 113 9.92 13.12 -8.34
CA ILE A 113 8.71 13.19 -7.52
C ILE A 113 8.87 14.23 -6.44
N LEU A 114 8.14 15.33 -6.56
CA LEU A 114 8.12 16.42 -5.58
C LEU A 114 7.21 16.04 -4.40
N TYR A 115 7.79 15.94 -3.20
CA TYR A 115 7.01 15.84 -1.96
C TYR A 115 6.89 17.18 -1.23
N ARG A 116 7.99 17.94 -1.12
CA ARG A 116 8.04 19.25 -0.48
C ARG A 116 8.56 20.29 -1.45
N HIS A 117 7.94 21.48 -1.45
CA HIS A 117 8.39 22.59 -2.27
C HIS A 117 8.86 23.76 -1.37
N PRO A 118 10.05 24.35 -1.62
CA PRO A 118 10.59 25.43 -0.78
C PRO A 118 9.65 26.62 -0.60
N SER A 119 8.86 26.94 -1.63
CA SER A 119 7.89 28.04 -1.60
C SER A 119 6.54 27.69 -0.96
N TYR A 120 6.25 26.41 -0.70
CA TYR A 120 5.01 25.93 -0.09
C TYR A 120 5.32 25.22 1.24
N ILE A 121 5.57 26.03 2.27
CA ILE A 121 6.10 25.57 3.57
C ILE A 121 5.06 24.76 4.38
N SER A 122 3.77 24.89 4.06
CA SER A 122 2.68 24.25 4.81
C SER A 122 1.93 23.17 4.02
N PHE A 123 2.45 22.73 2.87
CA PHE A 123 1.77 21.76 2.02
C PHE A 123 2.72 20.69 1.49
N ASN A 124 2.49 19.44 1.89
CA ASN A 124 3.14 18.28 1.29
C ASN A 124 2.35 17.85 0.05
N PHE A 125 3.05 17.68 -1.07
CA PHE A 125 2.45 17.19 -2.30
C PHE A 125 2.20 15.69 -2.19
N PRO A 126 1.01 15.22 -2.61
CA PRO A 126 0.65 13.82 -2.45
C PRO A 126 1.44 12.94 -3.41
N ILE A 127 1.76 11.75 -2.92
CA ILE A 127 2.32 10.64 -3.68
C ILE A 127 1.28 9.52 -3.62
N GLN A 128 0.61 9.24 -4.74
CA GLN A 128 -0.41 8.21 -4.82
C GLN A 128 0.23 6.83 -4.94
N CYS A 129 0.09 6.06 -3.87
CA CYS A 129 0.55 4.70 -3.74
C CYS A 129 -0.63 3.83 -3.30
N VAL A 130 -0.78 2.64 -3.87
CA VAL A 130 -1.88 1.71 -3.54
C VAL A 130 -1.38 0.28 -3.46
N SER A 131 -2.04 -0.53 -2.63
CA SER A 131 -1.83 -1.99 -2.58
C SER A 131 -2.95 -2.69 -3.33
N ALA A 132 -2.61 -3.60 -4.24
CA ALA A 132 -3.58 -4.42 -4.96
C ALA A 132 -2.96 -5.76 -5.35
N ALA A 133 -3.71 -6.86 -5.24
CA ALA A 133 -3.27 -8.20 -5.60
C ALA A 133 -1.90 -8.60 -5.01
N GLY A 134 -1.63 -8.19 -3.77
CA GLY A 134 -0.35 -8.44 -3.09
C GLY A 134 0.85 -7.64 -3.61
N LYS A 135 0.63 -6.63 -4.45
CA LYS A 135 1.66 -5.77 -5.04
C LYS A 135 1.50 -4.32 -4.56
N LEU A 136 2.63 -3.60 -4.48
CA LEU A 136 2.64 -2.15 -4.25
C LEU A 136 2.67 -1.44 -5.59
N VAL A 137 1.81 -0.44 -5.78
CA VAL A 137 1.74 0.32 -7.04
C VAL A 137 1.86 1.81 -6.75
N LEU A 138 2.96 2.40 -7.24
CA LEU A 138 3.13 3.85 -7.28
C LEU A 138 2.52 4.38 -8.57
N ILE A 139 1.44 5.16 -8.45
CA ILE A 139 0.60 5.53 -9.60
C ILE A 139 0.94 6.93 -10.09
N ALA A 140 0.89 7.91 -9.19
CA ALA A 140 0.88 9.31 -9.56
C ALA A 140 1.57 10.17 -8.50
N ALA A 141 2.21 11.24 -8.97
CA ALA A 141 2.79 12.27 -8.12
C ALA A 141 3.01 13.55 -8.94
N SER A 142 3.38 14.64 -8.27
CA SER A 142 3.75 15.90 -8.92
C SER A 142 5.26 15.98 -9.13
N ASN A 143 5.70 16.62 -10.21
CA ASN A 143 7.09 17.05 -10.38
C ASN A 143 7.28 18.52 -9.93
N ARG A 144 8.49 19.06 -10.09
CA ARG A 144 8.83 20.45 -9.73
C ARG A 144 8.05 21.49 -10.52
N GLU A 145 7.66 21.18 -11.75
CA GLU A 145 6.85 22.03 -12.62
C GLU A 145 5.35 21.86 -12.36
N PHE A 146 4.97 21.18 -11.26
CA PHE A 146 3.57 20.86 -10.94
C PHE A 146 2.85 20.16 -12.10
N SER A 147 3.56 19.27 -12.79
CA SER A 147 3.05 18.38 -13.83
C SER A 147 3.09 16.93 -13.33
N PRO A 148 2.37 16.00 -13.98
CA PRO A 148 2.46 14.57 -13.65
C PRO A 148 3.91 14.10 -13.72
N ALA A 149 4.41 13.50 -12.63
CA ALA A 149 5.80 13.06 -12.54
C ALA A 149 6.07 11.76 -13.32
N MET A 150 5.03 10.98 -13.58
CA MET A 150 5.14 9.64 -14.16
C MET A 150 4.04 9.39 -15.19
N SER A 151 4.39 8.73 -16.29
CA SER A 151 3.46 8.24 -17.31
C SER A 151 3.12 6.76 -17.15
N HIS A 152 4.02 5.99 -16.53
CA HIS A 152 3.85 4.58 -16.22
C HIS A 152 3.86 4.40 -14.69
N PRO A 153 2.96 3.58 -14.13
CA PRO A 153 3.02 3.23 -12.72
C PRO A 153 4.23 2.32 -12.47
N LEU A 154 4.83 2.40 -11.28
CA LEU A 154 5.83 1.44 -10.82
C LEU A 154 5.17 0.39 -9.95
N ILE A 155 5.35 -0.88 -10.30
CA ILE A 155 4.74 -2.02 -9.62
C ILE A 155 5.85 -2.82 -8.95
N PHE A 156 5.79 -2.92 -7.62
CA PHE A 156 6.66 -3.79 -6.85
C PHE A 156 5.93 -5.08 -6.48
N ASP A 157 6.58 -6.20 -6.76
CA ASP A 157 6.13 -7.53 -6.37
C ASP A 157 7.02 -8.04 -5.21
N PRO A 158 6.46 -8.13 -3.98
CA PRO A 158 7.17 -8.67 -2.81
C PRO A 158 7.68 -10.09 -2.94
N VAL A 159 6.96 -10.96 -3.66
CA VAL A 159 7.27 -12.39 -3.72
C VAL A 159 8.50 -12.62 -4.58
N SER A 160 8.59 -11.90 -5.71
CA SER A 160 9.78 -11.90 -6.56
C SER A 160 10.86 -10.92 -6.12
N SER A 161 10.53 -9.97 -5.24
CA SER A 161 11.40 -8.86 -4.83
C SER A 161 11.91 -8.07 -6.03
N THR A 162 11.01 -7.74 -6.96
CA THR A 162 11.35 -6.98 -8.16
C THR A 162 10.37 -5.85 -8.43
N TRP A 163 10.89 -4.81 -9.09
CA TRP A 163 10.11 -3.73 -9.65
C TRP A 163 9.91 -3.93 -11.14
N THR A 164 8.72 -3.58 -11.61
CA THR A 164 8.36 -3.56 -13.03
C THR A 164 7.67 -2.24 -13.36
N SER A 165 7.81 -1.81 -14.61
CA SER A 165 7.00 -0.71 -15.13
C SER A 165 5.66 -1.28 -15.60
N GLY A 166 4.56 -0.75 -15.08
CA GLY A 166 3.23 -1.10 -15.56
C GLY A 166 2.87 -0.39 -16.86
N PRO A 167 1.70 -0.66 -17.46
CA PRO A 167 1.27 -0.01 -18.68
C PRO A 167 1.13 1.51 -18.53
N PRO A 168 1.39 2.28 -19.61
CA PRO A 168 1.22 3.72 -19.57
C PRO A 168 -0.23 4.09 -19.29
N LEU A 169 -0.44 5.05 -18.40
CA LEU A 169 -1.73 5.74 -18.25
C LEU A 169 -2.04 6.46 -19.57
N GLU A 170 -3.29 6.40 -20.03
CA GLU A 170 -3.67 7.13 -21.25
C GLU A 170 -3.52 8.64 -21.08
N SER A 171 -3.83 9.12 -19.87
CA SER A 171 -3.60 10.49 -19.46
C SER A 171 -2.80 10.51 -18.16
N PRO A 172 -1.46 10.67 -18.22
CA PRO A 172 -0.63 10.89 -17.05
C PRO A 172 -1.22 12.02 -16.21
N ARG A 173 -1.36 11.79 -14.91
CA ARG A 173 -2.13 12.67 -14.02
C ARG A 173 -1.53 12.74 -12.62
N ARG A 174 -1.91 13.78 -11.88
CA ARG A 174 -1.62 14.03 -10.46
C ARG A 174 -2.91 14.38 -9.74
N TRP A 175 -2.90 14.33 -8.41
CA TRP A 175 -4.07 14.72 -7.59
C TRP A 175 -5.37 14.00 -8.02
N CYS A 176 -5.24 12.73 -8.38
CA CYS A 176 -6.35 11.83 -8.68
C CYS A 176 -6.80 11.08 -7.43
N ALA A 177 -8.01 10.54 -7.50
CA ALA A 177 -8.49 9.53 -6.56
C ALA A 177 -7.92 8.17 -6.96
N THR A 178 -7.27 7.49 -6.03
CA THR A 178 -6.63 6.19 -6.28
C THR A 178 -7.02 5.19 -5.23
N GLY A 179 -7.38 3.99 -5.65
CA GLY A 179 -7.82 2.92 -4.76
C GLY A 179 -7.74 1.56 -5.40
N ALA A 180 -8.00 0.53 -4.61
CA ALA A 180 -8.05 -0.85 -5.09
C ALA A 180 -9.32 -1.53 -4.59
N CYS A 181 -9.85 -2.44 -5.40
CA CYS A 181 -10.95 -3.30 -5.03
C CYS A 181 -10.88 -4.60 -5.84
N GLY A 182 -10.96 -5.75 -5.17
CA GLY A 182 -10.87 -7.08 -5.79
C GLY A 182 -9.54 -7.33 -6.51
N GLY A 183 -8.44 -6.77 -6.01
CA GLY A 183 -7.11 -6.88 -6.66
C GLY A 183 -6.93 -6.02 -7.92
N VAL A 184 -7.91 -5.20 -8.27
CA VAL A 184 -7.86 -4.26 -9.40
C VAL A 184 -7.57 -2.86 -8.86
N VAL A 185 -6.67 -2.14 -9.54
CA VAL A 185 -6.35 -0.74 -9.25
C VAL A 185 -7.27 0.18 -10.03
N TYR A 186 -7.74 1.25 -9.40
CA TYR A 186 -8.59 2.26 -10.01
C TYR A 186 -7.99 3.64 -9.82
N VAL A 187 -8.04 4.43 -10.89
CA VAL A 187 -7.57 5.82 -10.93
C VAL A 187 -8.68 6.67 -11.51
N ALA A 188 -9.21 7.60 -10.72
CA ALA A 188 -10.27 8.49 -11.13
C ALA A 188 -9.86 9.95 -10.99
N SER A 189 -10.36 10.80 -11.88
CA SER A 189 -10.16 12.25 -11.83
C SER A 189 -8.69 12.69 -11.87
N GLY A 190 -8.39 13.85 -11.30
CA GLY A 190 -7.07 14.47 -11.26
C GLY A 190 -6.76 15.41 -12.42
N LEU A 191 -5.51 15.86 -12.46
CA LEU A 191 -5.00 16.82 -13.43
C LEU A 191 -3.86 16.24 -14.24
N GLY A 192 -3.89 16.45 -15.56
CA GLY A 192 -2.71 16.27 -16.40
C GLY A 192 -1.71 17.42 -16.24
N SER A 193 -0.90 17.65 -17.28
CA SER A 193 -0.05 18.84 -17.39
C SER A 193 -0.87 20.13 -17.43
N GLN A 194 -2.09 20.06 -17.97
CA GLN A 194 -3.08 21.12 -17.96
C GLN A 194 -4.42 20.59 -17.47
N PHE A 195 -5.29 21.48 -16.99
CA PHE A 195 -6.66 21.12 -16.65
C PHE A 195 -7.41 20.67 -17.92
N SER A 196 -8.01 19.48 -17.85
CA SER A 196 -8.88 18.94 -18.89
C SER A 196 -10.14 18.38 -18.23
N PRO A 197 -11.35 18.82 -18.64
CA PRO A 197 -12.59 18.27 -18.09
C PRO A 197 -12.75 16.78 -18.40
N ILE A 198 -12.14 16.28 -19.49
CA ILE A 198 -12.17 14.86 -19.85
C ILE A 198 -11.38 14.04 -18.82
N VAL A 199 -10.13 14.43 -18.54
CA VAL A 199 -9.28 13.76 -17.54
C VAL A 199 -9.92 13.85 -16.15
N ALA A 200 -10.43 15.03 -15.80
CA ALA A 200 -11.06 15.30 -14.52
C ALA A 200 -12.32 14.45 -14.24
N ARG A 201 -13.00 13.96 -15.29
CA ARG A 201 -14.21 13.11 -15.19
C ARG A 201 -13.92 11.63 -15.46
N SER A 202 -12.80 11.33 -16.11
CA SER A 202 -12.41 9.96 -16.45
C SER A 202 -12.08 9.11 -15.22
N ILE A 203 -12.30 7.82 -15.38
CA ILE A 203 -11.85 6.76 -14.48
C ILE A 203 -11.28 5.61 -15.33
N GLU A 204 -10.16 5.07 -14.87
CA GLU A 204 -9.43 3.99 -15.53
C GLU A 204 -9.15 2.88 -14.50
N LYS A 205 -9.20 1.62 -14.92
CA LYS A 205 -8.81 0.47 -14.10
C LYS A 205 -7.65 -0.33 -14.70
N LEU A 206 -6.85 -0.92 -13.83
CA LEU A 206 -5.78 -1.85 -14.16
C LEU A 206 -5.95 -3.12 -13.33
N ASP A 207 -6.20 -4.24 -14.01
CA ASP A 207 -6.30 -5.54 -13.37
C ASP A 207 -4.91 -6.14 -13.20
N LEU A 208 -4.49 -6.39 -11.96
CA LEU A 208 -3.19 -6.98 -11.65
C LEU A 208 -3.25 -8.51 -11.46
N THR A 209 -4.45 -9.08 -11.51
CA THR A 209 -4.73 -10.52 -11.39
C THR A 209 -4.77 -11.20 -12.75
N ASP A 210 -5.19 -10.48 -13.78
CA ASP A 210 -5.24 -10.96 -15.16
C ASP A 210 -3.92 -10.64 -15.89
N HIS A 211 -3.06 -11.65 -16.02
CA HIS A 211 -1.77 -11.53 -16.71
C HIS A 211 -1.91 -11.25 -18.22
N ASP A 212 -3.06 -11.53 -18.82
CA ASP A 212 -3.31 -11.29 -20.24
C ASP A 212 -3.86 -9.86 -20.50
N ARG A 213 -4.44 -9.21 -19.48
CA ARG A 213 -4.95 -7.82 -19.56
C ARG A 213 -3.98 -6.83 -18.94
N SER A 214 -2.86 -6.63 -19.63
CA SER A 214 -1.80 -5.73 -19.17
C SER A 214 -2.05 -4.24 -19.47
N ASN A 215 -3.27 -3.78 -19.76
CA ASN A 215 -3.53 -2.38 -20.18
C ASN A 215 -4.66 -1.74 -19.35
N TRP A 216 -4.57 -0.42 -19.20
CA TRP A 216 -5.63 0.39 -18.58
C TRP A 216 -6.93 0.33 -19.38
N GLN A 217 -8.05 0.18 -18.67
CA GLN A 217 -9.38 0.13 -19.25
C GLN A 217 -10.19 1.34 -18.78
N LYS A 218 -10.82 2.05 -19.72
CA LYS A 218 -11.74 3.13 -19.41
C LYS A 218 -13.03 2.59 -18.82
N LEU A 219 -13.56 3.35 -17.87
CA LEU A 219 -14.80 3.10 -17.17
C LEU A 219 -15.75 4.28 -17.34
N ARG A 220 -17.00 4.16 -16.86
CA ARG A 220 -17.99 5.22 -16.93
C ARG A 220 -17.51 6.47 -16.23
N GLU A 221 -17.50 7.57 -16.98
CA GLU A 221 -17.07 8.88 -16.48
C GLU A 221 -18.01 9.42 -15.39
N MET A 222 -17.43 10.18 -14.47
CA MET A 222 -18.18 10.98 -13.50
C MET A 222 -19.00 12.06 -14.20
N ARG A 223 -20.08 12.49 -13.54
CA ARG A 223 -20.90 13.61 -14.01
C ARG A 223 -20.22 14.97 -13.83
N ASP A 224 -19.38 15.09 -12.82
CA ASP A 224 -18.66 16.31 -12.45
C ASP A 224 -17.16 16.05 -12.25
N SER A 225 -16.42 17.11 -11.93
CA SER A 225 -14.98 17.08 -11.69
C SER A 225 -14.61 17.30 -10.22
N ARG A 226 -15.46 16.90 -9.27
CA ARG A 226 -15.31 17.23 -7.82
C ARG A 226 -14.01 16.73 -7.18
N PHE A 227 -13.39 15.70 -7.78
CA PHE A 227 -12.14 15.10 -7.30
C PHE A 227 -10.88 15.56 -8.07
N SER A 228 -10.99 16.58 -8.93
CA SER A 228 -9.94 16.93 -9.90
C SER A 228 -8.77 17.76 -9.35
N ARG A 229 -8.71 18.03 -8.04
CA ARG A 229 -7.71 18.94 -7.45
C ARG A 229 -7.15 18.47 -6.11
N GLU A 230 -7.45 17.24 -5.72
CA GLU A 230 -7.02 16.68 -4.44
C GLU A 230 -6.71 15.20 -4.63
N ALA A 231 -5.64 14.72 -4.01
CA ALA A 231 -5.39 13.29 -3.95
C ALA A 231 -6.32 12.65 -2.92
N ILE A 232 -7.09 11.67 -3.37
CA ILE A 232 -8.10 10.99 -2.55
C ILE A 232 -7.73 9.52 -2.47
N ASP A 233 -7.71 8.98 -1.26
CA ASP A 233 -7.58 7.55 -1.02
C ASP A 233 -8.96 6.92 -1.23
N ALA A 234 -9.18 6.32 -2.40
CA ALA A 234 -10.43 5.64 -2.71
C ALA A 234 -10.45 4.28 -1.99
N VAL A 235 -11.41 4.10 -1.08
CA VAL A 235 -11.49 2.91 -0.23
C VAL A 235 -12.32 1.84 -0.92
N GLY A 236 -11.74 0.68 -1.19
CA GLY A 236 -12.45 -0.49 -1.71
C GLY A 236 -13.26 -1.18 -0.61
N TRP A 237 -14.57 -1.30 -0.80
CA TRP A 237 -15.49 -1.95 0.13
C TRP A 237 -16.61 -2.63 -0.66
N ARG A 238 -16.72 -3.94 -0.54
CA ARG A 238 -17.80 -4.76 -1.12
C ARG A 238 -18.06 -4.47 -2.60
N ARG A 239 -17.01 -4.51 -3.41
CA ARG A 239 -17.07 -4.20 -4.86
C ARG A 239 -17.48 -2.76 -5.18
N LYS A 240 -17.29 -1.84 -4.23
CA LYS A 240 -17.51 -0.42 -4.41
C LYS A 240 -16.24 0.35 -4.04
N LEU A 241 -16.04 1.49 -4.69
CA LEU A 241 -14.97 2.43 -4.35
C LEU A 241 -15.60 3.68 -3.73
N LEU A 242 -15.22 3.97 -2.50
CA LEU A 242 -15.70 5.11 -1.74
C LEU A 242 -14.69 6.23 -1.88
N MET A 243 -15.13 7.36 -2.42
CA MET A 243 -14.30 8.55 -2.63
C MET A 243 -14.94 9.72 -1.90
N VAL A 244 -14.18 10.37 -1.03
CA VAL A 244 -14.65 11.53 -0.28
C VAL A 244 -13.60 12.63 -0.45
N ASN A 245 -14.03 13.81 -0.88
CA ASN A 245 -13.15 14.97 -0.98
C ASN A 245 -12.89 15.57 0.41
N VAL A 246 -11.87 16.43 0.47
CA VAL A 246 -11.50 17.25 1.62
C VAL A 246 -11.04 16.45 2.84
N LYS A 247 -9.73 16.52 3.12
CA LYS A 247 -9.21 16.13 4.44
C LYS A 247 -9.76 17.07 5.53
N GLY A 248 -10.32 16.46 6.59
CA GLY A 248 -10.72 17.12 7.83
C GLY A 248 -12.19 17.53 7.96
N GLY A 249 -12.45 18.75 8.47
CA GLY A 249 -13.77 19.16 8.98
C GLY A 249 -14.62 20.02 8.05
N ALA A 250 -14.24 20.22 6.79
CA ALA A 250 -15.02 21.01 5.83
C ALA A 250 -16.20 20.21 5.24
N ILE A 251 -17.02 20.86 4.41
CA ILE A 251 -18.16 20.22 3.72
C ILE A 251 -17.60 19.14 2.79
N LYS A 252 -18.07 17.91 2.99
CA LYS A 252 -17.63 16.73 2.25
C LYS A 252 -18.65 16.37 1.19
N GLU A 253 -18.15 16.04 0.02
CA GLU A 253 -18.88 15.45 -1.08
C GLU A 253 -18.31 14.04 -1.28
N GLY A 254 -19.09 13.07 -0.85
CA GLY A 254 -18.80 11.65 -1.05
C GLY A 254 -19.43 11.14 -2.34
N ALA A 255 -18.76 10.20 -2.98
CA ALA A 255 -19.34 9.41 -4.05
C ALA A 255 -18.87 7.98 -4.00
N ILE A 256 -19.72 7.11 -4.53
CA ILE A 256 -19.49 5.68 -4.57
C ILE A 256 -19.46 5.28 -6.04
N TYR A 257 -18.46 4.51 -6.43
CA TYR A 257 -18.40 3.90 -7.74
C TYR A 257 -18.57 2.39 -7.59
N ASP A 258 -19.61 1.83 -8.21
CA ASP A 258 -19.90 0.40 -8.21
C ASP A 258 -19.11 -0.27 -9.35
N VAL A 259 -18.16 -1.13 -8.99
CA VAL A 259 -17.23 -1.72 -9.96
C VAL A 259 -17.87 -2.85 -10.78
N VAL A 260 -19.05 -3.34 -10.36
CA VAL A 260 -19.78 -4.42 -11.04
C VAL A 260 -20.69 -3.83 -12.12
N SER A 261 -21.46 -2.80 -11.77
CA SER A 261 -22.39 -2.15 -12.69
C SER A 261 -21.73 -1.08 -13.56
N ASP A 262 -20.49 -0.68 -13.25
CA ASP A 262 -19.78 0.43 -13.89
C ASP A 262 -20.63 1.71 -13.84
N ASP A 263 -21.06 2.09 -12.62
CA ASP A 263 -21.86 3.30 -12.42
C ASP A 263 -21.54 4.03 -11.11
N TRP A 264 -21.94 5.30 -11.08
CA TRP A 264 -21.74 6.21 -9.96
C TRP A 264 -23.01 6.36 -9.13
N GLU A 265 -22.86 6.17 -7.83
CA GLU A 265 -23.89 6.35 -6.82
C GLU A 265 -23.53 7.53 -5.90
N ALA A 266 -24.56 8.21 -5.38
CA ALA A 266 -24.37 9.19 -4.33
C ALA A 266 -23.99 8.48 -3.02
N MET A 267 -23.00 9.00 -2.29
CA MET A 267 -22.67 8.47 -0.98
C MET A 267 -23.75 8.88 0.04
N PRO A 268 -24.29 7.94 0.84
CA PRO A 268 -25.19 8.29 1.94
C PRO A 268 -24.55 9.28 2.92
N GLU A 269 -25.32 10.27 3.38
CA GLU A 269 -24.82 11.32 4.28
C GLU A 269 -24.28 10.75 5.60
N GLU A 270 -24.91 9.70 6.13
CA GLU A 270 -24.54 9.05 7.38
C GLU A 270 -23.19 8.31 7.24
N MET A 271 -22.95 7.73 6.06
CA MET A 271 -21.66 7.13 5.73
C MET A 271 -20.57 8.21 5.62
N ALA A 272 -20.84 9.29 4.86
CA ALA A 272 -19.91 10.41 4.68
C ALA A 272 -19.59 11.14 6.00
N ALA A 273 -20.52 11.17 6.96
CA ALA A 273 -20.33 11.82 8.25
C ALA A 273 -19.19 11.21 9.10
N GLY A 274 -18.83 9.94 8.86
CA GLY A 274 -17.74 9.28 9.56
C GLY A 274 -16.34 9.54 8.99
N TRP A 275 -16.23 10.21 7.83
CA TRP A 275 -14.95 10.54 7.19
C TRP A 275 -14.19 11.67 7.90
N ARG A 276 -14.08 11.65 9.24
CA ARG A 276 -13.43 12.70 10.07
C ARG A 276 -11.89 12.61 10.09
N GLY A 277 -11.33 11.84 9.18
CA GLY A 277 -9.91 11.54 9.03
C GLY A 277 -9.76 10.40 8.01
N PRO A 278 -8.62 9.69 8.00
CA PRO A 278 -8.41 8.59 7.07
C PRO A 278 -9.35 7.41 7.37
N VAL A 279 -9.73 6.69 6.31
CA VAL A 279 -10.60 5.51 6.37
C VAL A 279 -9.94 4.37 5.61
N ALA A 280 -10.04 3.16 6.15
CA ALA A 280 -9.63 1.93 5.47
C ALA A 280 -10.71 0.86 5.60
N ALA A 281 -10.79 -0.01 4.61
CA ALA A 281 -11.58 -1.22 4.68
C ALA A 281 -10.69 -2.40 5.05
N MET A 282 -11.07 -3.13 6.09
CA MET A 282 -10.46 -4.40 6.44
C MET A 282 -11.05 -5.48 5.55
N GLU A 283 -10.19 -6.13 4.77
CA GLU A 283 -10.57 -7.24 3.86
C GLU A 283 -11.69 -6.86 2.87
N GLU A 284 -11.79 -5.56 2.53
CA GLU A 284 -12.87 -4.98 1.71
C GLU A 284 -14.29 -5.18 2.29
N GLU A 285 -14.44 -5.54 3.57
CA GLU A 285 -15.73 -5.86 4.19
C GLU A 285 -16.13 -4.90 5.31
N THR A 286 -15.17 -4.48 6.13
CA THR A 286 -15.45 -3.68 7.33
C THR A 286 -14.72 -2.35 7.26
N LEU A 287 -15.45 -1.24 7.28
CA LEU A 287 -14.88 0.11 7.26
C LEU A 287 -14.48 0.56 8.67
N TYR A 288 -13.25 1.07 8.78
CA TYR A 288 -12.73 1.73 9.97
C TYR A 288 -12.29 3.14 9.64
N SER A 289 -12.72 4.11 10.44
CA SER A 289 -12.24 5.49 10.38
C SER A 289 -11.43 5.83 11.62
N VAL A 290 -10.41 6.67 11.43
CA VAL A 290 -9.63 7.24 12.52
C VAL A 290 -9.85 8.75 12.49
N ASP A 291 -10.42 9.30 13.57
CA ASP A 291 -10.71 10.73 13.68
C ASP A 291 -9.40 11.51 13.83
N GLU A 292 -9.09 12.40 12.88
CA GLU A 292 -7.82 13.13 12.87
C GLU A 292 -7.67 14.05 14.09
N ARG A 293 -8.77 14.53 14.69
CA ARG A 293 -8.75 15.55 15.76
C ARG A 293 -8.81 14.92 17.13
N ASN A 294 -9.69 13.93 17.26
CA ASN A 294 -9.97 13.29 18.53
C ASN A 294 -9.11 12.05 18.74
N GLY A 295 -8.63 11.42 17.66
CA GLY A 295 -7.92 10.14 17.70
C GLY A 295 -8.83 8.94 17.96
N THR A 296 -10.15 9.11 17.87
CA THR A 296 -11.10 8.02 18.09
C THR A 296 -11.17 7.11 16.87
N VAL A 297 -11.23 5.80 17.12
CA VAL A 297 -11.43 4.78 16.09
C VAL A 297 -12.91 4.47 16.01
N ARG A 298 -13.47 4.44 14.79
CA ARG A 298 -14.87 4.07 14.58
C ARG A 298 -15.01 2.99 13.53
N ILE A 299 -15.99 2.12 13.73
CA ILE A 299 -16.39 1.06 12.80
C ILE A 299 -17.75 1.41 12.22
N TYR A 300 -17.92 1.24 10.90
CA TYR A 300 -19.20 1.47 10.25
C TYR A 300 -20.10 0.24 10.37
N ASN A 301 -21.32 0.44 10.85
CA ASN A 301 -22.40 -0.55 10.81
C ASN A 301 -23.35 -0.21 9.66
N GLU A 302 -23.44 -1.09 8.67
CA GLU A 302 -24.28 -0.88 7.49
C GLU A 302 -25.78 -1.02 7.80
N GLU A 303 -26.18 -1.98 8.65
CA GLU A 303 -27.58 -2.24 8.97
C GLU A 303 -28.23 -1.03 9.63
N GLU A 304 -27.51 -0.42 10.57
CA GLU A 304 -27.93 0.76 11.32
C GLU A 304 -27.50 2.08 10.64
N ARG A 305 -26.72 1.98 9.55
CA ARG A 305 -26.12 3.11 8.81
C ARG A 305 -25.38 4.11 9.70
N GLU A 306 -24.69 3.63 10.71
CA GLU A 306 -24.03 4.47 11.72
C GLU A 306 -22.57 4.11 11.96
N TRP A 307 -21.80 5.08 12.46
CA TRP A 307 -20.43 4.86 12.91
C TRP A 307 -20.40 4.66 14.42
N ARG A 308 -19.91 3.49 14.86
CA ARG A 308 -19.77 3.15 16.28
C ARG A 308 -18.33 3.32 16.72
N GLU A 309 -18.13 3.82 17.93
CA GLU A 309 -16.80 3.99 18.51
C GLU A 309 -16.23 2.65 18.98
N VAL A 310 -14.95 2.42 18.69
CA VAL A 310 -14.18 1.28 19.18
C VAL A 310 -13.42 1.74 20.43
N THR A 311 -13.63 1.06 21.55
CA THR A 311 -12.92 1.37 22.79
C THR A 311 -11.45 0.98 22.68
N VAL A 312 -10.57 1.96 22.81
CA VAL A 312 -9.11 1.76 22.83
C VAL A 312 -8.58 1.76 24.27
N VAL A 313 -7.36 1.27 24.46
CA VAL A 313 -6.64 1.36 25.75
C VAL A 313 -6.56 2.82 26.23
N GLU A 314 -6.58 3.03 27.55
CA GLU A 314 -6.56 4.36 28.15
C GLU A 314 -5.40 5.23 27.63
N GLY A 315 -5.72 6.42 27.10
CA GLY A 315 -4.76 7.34 26.51
C GLY A 315 -4.37 7.01 25.05
N GLY A 316 -4.91 5.92 24.50
CA GLY A 316 -4.65 5.46 23.14
C GLY A 316 -5.10 6.46 22.06
N GLU A 317 -6.17 7.21 22.31
CA GLU A 317 -6.66 8.25 21.39
C GLU A 317 -5.63 9.35 21.18
N GLN A 318 -4.84 9.67 22.20
CA GLN A 318 -3.80 10.69 22.09
C GLN A 318 -2.69 10.29 21.12
N MET A 319 -2.47 8.98 20.93
CA MET A 319 -1.51 8.44 19.95
C MET A 319 -2.03 8.47 18.51
N LEU A 320 -3.33 8.68 18.31
CA LEU A 320 -3.98 8.65 17.00
C LEU A 320 -4.39 10.05 16.51
N LYS A 321 -4.14 11.09 17.32
CA LYS A 321 -4.36 12.48 16.91
C LYS A 321 -3.41 12.85 15.78
N GLY A 322 -3.95 13.48 14.75
CA GLY A 322 -3.24 13.85 13.55
C GLY A 322 -3.09 12.71 12.55
N ALA A 323 -3.91 11.66 12.63
CA ALA A 323 -3.96 10.60 11.63
C ALA A 323 -4.13 11.16 10.21
N GLN A 324 -3.21 10.81 9.30
CA GLN A 324 -3.18 11.29 7.92
C GLN A 324 -3.51 10.21 6.90
N GLN A 325 -3.18 8.97 7.22
CA GLN A 325 -3.40 7.80 6.38
C GLN A 325 -3.60 6.56 7.28
N VAL A 326 -4.40 5.61 6.82
CA VAL A 326 -4.62 4.33 7.51
C VAL A 326 -4.73 3.20 6.50
N THR A 327 -4.23 2.02 6.89
CA THR A 327 -4.48 0.74 6.21
C THR A 327 -4.99 -0.27 7.22
N ALA A 328 -5.86 -1.19 6.79
CA ALA A 328 -6.48 -2.20 7.65
C ALA A 328 -6.24 -3.61 7.10
N PHE A 329 -5.75 -4.52 7.93
CA PHE A 329 -5.54 -5.92 7.56
C PHE A 329 -5.51 -6.83 8.79
N ALA A 330 -6.14 -8.01 8.71
CA ALA A 330 -6.08 -9.07 9.72
C ALA A 330 -6.31 -8.57 11.17
N GLY A 331 -7.38 -7.77 11.37
CA GLY A 331 -7.75 -7.26 12.69
C GLY A 331 -6.89 -6.11 13.22
N LYS A 332 -6.00 -5.54 12.38
CA LYS A 332 -5.11 -4.43 12.77
C LYS A 332 -5.27 -3.24 11.83
N LEU A 333 -5.24 -2.06 12.41
CA LEU A 333 -5.10 -0.79 11.69
C LEU A 333 -3.67 -0.30 11.84
N CYS A 334 -3.06 0.17 10.76
CA CYS A 334 -1.77 0.85 10.81
C CYS A 334 -1.98 2.28 10.34
N VAL A 335 -1.69 3.23 11.22
CA VAL A 335 -2.00 4.65 11.08
C VAL A 335 -0.69 5.41 10.96
N VAL A 336 -0.59 6.28 9.95
CA VAL A 336 0.49 7.27 9.84
C VAL A 336 -0.04 8.61 10.35
N ASN A 337 0.65 9.18 11.32
CA ASN A 337 0.30 10.46 11.93
C ASN A 337 1.14 11.61 11.36
N VAL A 338 0.64 12.83 11.50
CA VAL A 338 1.30 14.08 11.08
C VAL A 338 2.63 14.34 11.81
N ASP A 339 2.82 13.76 13.00
CA ASP A 339 4.08 13.84 13.75
C ASP A 339 5.15 12.86 13.23
N GLY A 340 4.82 12.09 12.19
CA GLY A 340 5.69 11.10 11.58
C GLY A 340 5.72 9.77 12.32
N SER A 341 4.81 9.50 13.27
CA SER A 341 4.71 8.18 13.92
C SER A 341 3.88 7.20 13.09
N ILE A 342 4.25 5.91 13.14
CA ILE A 342 3.43 4.79 12.66
C ILE A 342 2.86 4.07 13.88
N VAL A 343 1.54 4.06 14.02
CA VAL A 343 0.84 3.48 15.16
C VAL A 343 -0.02 2.31 14.70
N VAL A 344 0.07 1.19 15.41
CA VAL A 344 -0.74 -0.01 15.15
C VAL A 344 -1.83 -0.11 16.22
N VAL A 345 -3.06 -0.35 15.78
CA VAL A 345 -4.23 -0.57 16.62
C VAL A 345 -4.74 -1.99 16.37
N ASP A 346 -4.70 -2.84 17.39
CA ASP A 346 -5.27 -4.19 17.36
C ASP A 346 -6.73 -4.13 17.80
N VAL A 347 -7.63 -4.04 16.82
CA VAL A 347 -9.07 -3.89 17.06
C VAL A 347 -9.76 -5.21 17.42
N MET A 348 -9.02 -6.32 17.44
CA MET A 348 -9.49 -7.62 17.92
C MET A 348 -9.34 -7.80 19.44
N ALA A 349 -8.58 -6.91 20.10
CA ALA A 349 -8.47 -6.89 21.54
C ALA A 349 -9.55 -6.00 22.16
N GLU A 350 -10.02 -6.33 23.36
CA GLU A 350 -10.97 -5.50 24.11
C GLU A 350 -10.37 -5.16 25.49
N PRO A 351 -10.03 -3.89 25.76
CA PRO A 351 -9.99 -2.76 24.82
C PRO A 351 -8.90 -2.92 23.74
N ALA A 352 -9.06 -2.21 22.62
CA ALA A 352 -8.14 -2.29 21.49
C ALA A 352 -6.73 -1.82 21.89
N LYS A 353 -5.73 -2.67 21.65
CA LYS A 353 -4.34 -2.41 22.04
C LYS A 353 -3.67 -1.51 21.02
N ILE A 354 -2.83 -0.59 21.50
CA ILE A 354 -2.13 0.38 20.66
C ILE A 354 -0.64 0.36 20.98
N TRP A 355 0.18 0.38 19.93
CA TRP A 355 1.63 0.52 20.05
C TRP A 355 2.23 1.21 18.83
N THR A 356 3.41 1.79 18.99
CA THR A 356 4.14 2.47 17.91
C THR A 356 5.14 1.52 17.27
N VAL A 357 5.30 1.61 15.96
CA VAL A 357 6.39 0.95 15.21
C VAL A 357 7.56 1.93 15.16
N GLU A 358 8.75 1.49 15.57
CA GLU A 358 9.96 2.31 15.49
C GLU A 358 10.30 2.60 14.03
N ASN A 359 10.43 3.88 13.69
CA ASN A 359 10.82 4.31 12.35
C ASN A 359 12.35 4.35 12.21
N PRO A 360 12.88 4.16 10.99
CA PRO A 360 14.30 4.36 10.74
C PRO A 360 14.74 5.81 11.03
N GLU A 361 15.95 5.99 11.56
CA GLU A 361 16.47 7.32 11.89
C GLU A 361 16.51 8.25 10.68
N GLY A 362 16.01 9.48 10.86
CA GLY A 362 16.00 10.51 9.82
C GLY A 362 15.01 10.31 8.68
N LEU A 363 14.09 9.34 8.80
CA LEU A 363 13.05 9.08 7.82
C LEU A 363 11.65 9.36 8.38
N GLU A 364 10.82 10.06 7.59
CA GLU A 364 9.44 10.36 7.90
C GLU A 364 8.50 9.54 7.01
N PRO A 365 7.53 8.79 7.58
CA PRO A 365 6.60 8.01 6.81
C PRO A 365 5.56 8.90 6.12
N VAL A 366 5.28 8.61 4.87
CA VAL A 366 4.27 9.30 4.05
C VAL A 366 3.06 8.42 3.82
N SER A 367 3.30 7.13 3.55
CA SER A 367 2.24 6.13 3.37
C SER A 367 2.70 4.78 3.90
N VAL A 368 1.73 3.99 4.39
CA VAL A 368 1.88 2.63 4.88
C VAL A 368 0.89 1.72 4.17
N HIS A 369 1.33 0.49 3.96
CA HIS A 369 0.65 -0.55 3.20
C HIS A 369 0.89 -1.89 3.87
N VAL A 370 -0.08 -2.80 3.82
CA VAL A 370 0.12 -4.20 4.22
C VAL A 370 0.16 -5.06 2.97
N LEU A 371 1.23 -5.83 2.80
CA LEU A 371 1.46 -6.70 1.65
C LEU A 371 2.10 -8.02 2.12
N PRO A 372 2.15 -9.04 1.25
CA PRO A 372 2.97 -10.22 1.46
C PRO A 372 4.43 -9.86 1.85
N ARG A 373 4.99 -10.60 2.81
CA ARG A 373 6.40 -10.49 3.21
C ARG A 373 7.33 -10.67 2.01
N MET A 374 8.30 -9.75 1.89
CA MET A 374 9.28 -9.74 0.81
C MET A 374 10.15 -11.00 0.86
N SER A 375 10.40 -11.64 -0.29
CA SER A 375 11.36 -12.75 -0.38
C SER A 375 12.80 -12.26 -0.25
N ARG A 376 13.65 -13.03 0.44
CA ARG A 376 15.06 -12.69 0.61
C ARG A 376 15.97 -13.79 0.05
N PRO A 377 16.13 -13.87 -1.29
CA PRO A 377 16.96 -14.90 -1.91
C PRO A 377 18.44 -14.80 -1.54
N ASP A 378 18.88 -13.65 -1.02
CA ASP A 378 20.22 -13.40 -0.47
C ASP A 378 20.46 -14.10 0.88
N ILE A 379 19.39 -14.46 1.61
CA ILE A 379 19.47 -15.16 2.90
C ILE A 379 19.42 -16.69 2.74
N ILE A 380 18.90 -17.19 1.60
CA ILE A 380 18.61 -18.61 1.32
C ILE A 380 19.89 -19.44 1.10
#